data_AF-A0A382G8A3-F1
#
_entry.id   AF-A0A382G8A3-F1
#
_cell.length_a   1.000
_cell.length_b   1.000
_cell.length_c   1.000
_cell.angle_alpha   90.00
_cell.angle_beta   90.00
_cell.angle_gamma   90.00
#
_symmetry.space_group_name_H-M   'P 1'
#
loop_
_entity.id
_entity.type
_entity.pdbx_description
1 polymer ?
#
loop_
_entity_poly.entity_id
_entity_poly.type
_entity_poly.pdbx_seq_one_letter_code
_entity_poly.pdbx_strand_id
1 'polypeptide(L)' 'MNQAKNQDYINQFWDDHIVPTLVDYIQIPNKSPDFDPDWIESGHMATALDLAKEWA' A
#
# COMPACT_ATOMS: atom_id res chain seq x y z
N MET A 1 13.47 15.08 -23.05
CA MET A 1 12.68 14.04 -22.34
C MET A 1 11.53 13.62 -23.24
N ASN A 2 11.25 12.34 -23.42
CA ASN A 2 10.13 11.89 -24.23
C ASN A 2 8.90 11.69 -23.33
N GLN A 3 7.97 12.64 -23.40
CA GLN A 3 6.79 12.67 -22.52
C GLN A 3 5.89 11.45 -22.72
N ALA A 4 5.69 11.00 -23.97
CA ALA A 4 4.86 9.83 -24.27
C ALA A 4 5.47 8.55 -23.67
N LYS A 5 6.78 8.32 -23.88
CA LYS A 5 7.47 7.16 -23.30
C LYS A 5 7.42 7.14 -21.77
N ASN A 6 7.55 8.32 -21.14
CA ASN A 6 7.45 8.43 -19.69
C ASN A 6 6.04 8.12 -19.20
N GLN A 7 5.00 8.58 -19.91
CA GLN A 7 3.61 8.30 -19.55
C GLN A 7 3.31 6.81 -19.66
N ASP A 8 3.71 6.16 -20.75
CA ASP A 8 3.49 4.73 -20.96
C ASP A 8 4.17 3.90 -19.86
N TYR A 9 5.42 4.24 -19.54
CA TYR A 9 6.16 3.59 -18.45
C TYR A 9 5.47 3.78 -17.09
N ILE A 10 5.04 5.01 -16.77
CA ILE A 10 4.35 5.30 -15.50
C ILE A 10 3.05 4.51 -15.42
N ASN A 11 2.24 4.51 -16.48
CA ASN A 11 0.97 3.77 -16.50
C ASN A 11 1.18 2.27 -16.28
N GLN A 12 2.12 1.67 -17.02
CA GLN A 12 2.48 0.26 -16.88
C GLN A 12 2.95 -0.06 -15.45
N PHE A 13 3.82 0.79 -14.87
CA PHE A 13 4.30 0.62 -13.51
C PHE A 13 3.17 0.72 -12.47
N TRP A 14 2.23 1.63 -12.67
CA TRP A 14 1.05 1.75 -11.82
C TRP A 14 0.19 0.49 -11.86
N ASP A 15 -0.14 0.01 -13.05
CA ASP A 15 -1.00 -1.17 -13.25
C ASP A 15 -0.35 -2.44 -12.69
N ASP A 16 0.97 -2.60 -12.91
CA ASP A 16 1.69 -3.83 -12.56
C ASP A 16 2.15 -3.88 -11.09
N HIS A 17 2.40 -2.72 -10.46
CA HIS A 17 3.03 -2.67 -9.13
C HIS A 17 2.26 -1.86 -8.09
N ILE A 18 1.71 -0.69 -8.42
CA ILE A 18 1.13 0.18 -7.38
C ILE A 18 -0.30 -0.24 -7.08
N VAL A 19 -1.13 -0.40 -8.11
CA VAL A 19 -2.56 -0.73 -7.93
C VAL A 19 -2.75 -2.06 -7.18
N PRO A 20 -2.07 -3.17 -7.53
CA PRO A 20 -2.21 -4.43 -6.79
C PRO A 20 -1.78 -4.28 -5.32
N THR A 21 -0.64 -3.66 -5.05
CA THR A 21 -0.16 -3.44 -3.66
C THR A 21 -1.10 -2.55 -2.86
N LEU A 22 -1.71 -1.54 -3.48
CA LEU A 22 -2.74 -0.72 -2.81
C LEU A 22 -4.00 -1.53 -2.51
N VAL A 23 -4.42 -2.45 -3.38
CA VAL A 23 -5.54 -3.36 -3.12
C VAL A 23 -5.24 -4.24 -1.90
N ASP A 24 -4.03 -4.80 -1.80
CA ASP A 24 -3.63 -5.59 -0.63
C ASP A 24 -3.57 -4.74 0.65
N TYR A 25 -3.04 -3.51 0.54
CA TYR A 25 -2.97 -2.58 1.67
C TYR A 25 -4.35 -2.23 2.24
N ILE A 26 -5.34 -1.92 1.38
CA ILE A 26 -6.69 -1.52 1.85
C ILE A 26 -7.48 -2.69 2.45
N GLN A 27 -7.10 -3.94 2.18
CA GLN A 27 -7.72 -5.12 2.78
C GLN A 27 -7.34 -5.29 4.25
N ILE A 28 -6.24 -4.66 4.69
CA ILE A 28 -5.80 -4.69 6.08
C ILE A 28 -6.72 -3.79 6.91
N PRO A 29 -7.42 -4.30 7.94
CA PRO A 29 -8.32 -3.51 8.78
C PRO A 29 -7.55 -2.65 9.80
N ASN A 30 -6.64 -1.81 9.31
CA ASN A 30 -5.74 -0.95 10.06
C ASN A 30 -6.49 0.28 10.62
N LYS A 31 -7.24 0.07 11.70
CA LYS A 31 -7.93 1.13 12.43
C LYS A 31 -6.93 1.96 13.24
N SER A 32 -7.21 3.26 13.42
CA SER A 32 -6.42 4.08 14.34
C SER A 32 -6.66 3.66 15.79
N PRO A 33 -5.74 3.98 16.73
CA PRO A 33 -5.86 3.59 18.14
C PRO A 33 -7.16 4.07 18.80
N ASP A 34 -7.72 5.18 18.34
CA ASP A 34 -9.00 5.70 18.84
C ASP A 34 -10.20 4.78 18.53
N PHE A 35 -10.08 3.93 17.50
CA PHE A 35 -11.12 2.98 17.05
C PHE A 35 -10.76 1.51 17.29
N ASP A 36 -9.56 1.23 17.79
CA ASP A 36 -9.08 -0.09 18.20
C ASP A 36 -8.12 0.08 19.40
N PRO A 37 -8.62 0.07 20.64
CA PRO A 37 -7.80 0.22 21.84
C PRO A 37 -6.71 -0.85 21.98
N ASP A 38 -6.95 -2.05 21.44
CA ASP A 38 -6.05 -3.21 21.47
C ASP A 38 -5.27 -3.35 20.14
N TRP A 39 -5.09 -2.26 19.37
CA TRP A 39 -4.46 -2.26 18.04
C TRP A 39 -3.10 -2.94 17.95
N ILE A 40 -2.34 -2.96 19.05
CA ILE A 40 -1.05 -3.67 19.15
C ILE A 40 -1.28 -5.18 19.04
N GLU A 41 -2.27 -5.70 19.77
CA GLU A 41 -2.64 -7.12 19.74
C GLU A 41 -3.32 -7.49 18.41
N SER A 42 -4.17 -6.61 17.88
CA SER A 42 -4.77 -6.75 16.55
C SER A 42 -3.72 -6.87 15.44
N GLY A 43 -2.54 -6.24 15.61
CA GLY A 43 -1.38 -6.38 14.71
C GLY A 43 -1.54 -5.78 13.31
N HIS A 44 -2.73 -5.31 12.93
CA HIS A 44 -3.04 -4.79 11.59
C HIS A 44 -2.17 -3.60 11.19
N MET A 45 -1.85 -2.71 12.12
CA MET A 45 -0.98 -1.56 11.86
C MET A 45 0.46 -2.00 11.54
N ALA A 46 0.95 -3.03 12.23
CA ALA A 46 2.25 -3.62 11.94
C ALA A 46 2.24 -4.29 10.55
N THR A 47 1.20 -5.07 10.24
CA THR A 47 1.04 -5.70 8.91
C THR A 47 1.00 -4.67 7.78
N ALA A 48 0.25 -3.57 7.95
CA ALA A 48 0.18 -2.49 6.96
C ALA A 48 1.53 -1.79 6.76
N LEU A 49 2.27 -1.57 7.84
CA LEU A 49 3.61 -0.99 7.79
C LEU A 49 4.61 -1.92 7.11
N ASP A 50 4.57 -3.22 7.41
CA ASP A 50 5.50 -4.18 6.83
C ASP A 50 5.25 -4.36 5.33
N LEU A 51 3.99 -4.39 4.89
CA LEU A 51 3.64 -4.37 3.46
C LEU A 51 4.21 -3.12 2.76
N ALA A 52 4.09 -1.94 3.38
CA ALA A 52 4.64 -0.71 2.82
C ALA A 52 6.17 -0.70 2.76
N LYS A 53 6.85 -1.31 3.75
CA LYS A 53 8.32 -1.45 3.75
C LYS A 53 8.81 -2.43 2.70
N GLU A 54 8.10 -3.54 2.49
CA GLU A 54 8.46 -4.56 1.49
C GLU A 54 8.36 -4.03 0.05
N TRP A 55 7.50 -3.04 -0.17
CA TRP A 55 7.37 -2.37 -1.47
C TRP A 55 8.47 -1.32 -1.76
N ALA A 56 9.04 -0.70 -0.72
CA ALA A 56 10.01 0.40 -0.82
C ALA A 56 11.42 -0.06 -1.26
#